data_AF-A0A4R8GJ41-F1
#
_entry.id   AF-A0A4R8GJ41-F1
#
_cell.length_a   1.000
_cell.length_b   1.000
_cell.length_c   1.000
_cell.angle_alpha   90.00
_cell.angle_beta   90.00
_cell.angle_gamma   90.00
#
_symmetry.space_group_name_H-M   'P 1'
#
loop_
_entity.id
_entity.type
_entity.pdbx_description
1 polymer ?
#
loop_
_entity_poly.entity_id
_entity_poly.type
_entity_poly.pdbx_seq_one_letter_code
_entity_poly.pdbx_strand_id
1 'polypeptide(L)'
;MAKIDQEEKIKIKELFTKNLKDEVNLLFFTKEDGCQYCGDTEEILKEVTELDEKVNFETHLLGSKKAAEFGIDRAPAIIFLNNDGQDSGVHFYGIPSGYEFTSLIEDILDISDQERIDLADDIKNLNYS
;
A
#
# COMPACT_ATOMS: atom_id res chain seq x y z
N MET A 1 10.92 -1.63 17.08
CA MET A 1 10.04 -2.34 18.05
C MET A 1 8.83 -2.71 17.23
N ALA A 2 8.37 -3.96 17.30
CA ALA A 2 7.26 -4.40 16.45
C ALA A 2 6.11 -3.37 16.47
N LYS A 3 5.78 -2.84 15.29
CA LYS A 3 4.73 -1.85 15.08
C LYS A 3 3.35 -2.49 15.06
N ILE A 4 3.29 -3.77 14.66
CA ILE A 4 2.07 -4.57 14.61
C ILE A 4 2.18 -5.68 15.66
N ASP A 5 1.15 -5.82 16.49
CA ASP A 5 1.15 -6.86 17.52
C ASP A 5 0.98 -8.27 16.90
N GLN A 6 1.32 -9.30 17.67
CA GLN A 6 1.33 -10.67 17.16
C GLN A 6 -0.07 -11.20 16.83
N GLU A 7 -1.10 -10.79 17.57
CA GLU A 7 -2.46 -11.25 17.34
C GLU A 7 -3.01 -10.63 16.05
N GLU A 8 -2.72 -9.35 15.82
CA GLU A 8 -3.07 -8.62 14.61
C GLU A 8 -2.34 -9.20 13.39
N LYS A 9 -1.04 -9.52 13.50
CA LYS A 9 -0.29 -10.21 12.43
C LYS A 9 -0.92 -11.55 12.02
N ILE A 10 -1.38 -12.34 12.99
CA ILE A 10 -2.03 -13.63 12.70
C ILE A 10 -3.33 -13.40 11.91
N LYS A 11 -4.15 -12.44 12.33
CA LYS A 11 -5.40 -12.10 11.64
C LYS A 11 -5.14 -11.60 10.22
N ILE A 12 -4.18 -10.70 10.03
CA ILE A 12 -3.83 -10.18 8.70
C ILE A 12 -3.31 -11.30 7.81
N LYS A 13 -2.43 -12.18 8.34
CA LYS A 13 -1.93 -13.33 7.59
C LYS A 13 -3.06 -14.25 7.12
N GLU A 14 -4.03 -14.54 7.98
CA GLU A 14 -5.20 -15.33 7.59
C GLU A 14 -6.05 -14.63 6.52
N LEU A 15 -6.20 -13.30 6.60
CA LEU A 15 -6.90 -12.51 5.58
C LEU A 15 -6.16 -12.56 4.24
N PHE A 16 -4.85 -12.35 4.25
CA PHE A 16 -4.01 -12.38 3.06
C PHE A 16 -4.05 -13.74 2.37
N THR A 17 -3.81 -14.83 3.11
CA THR A 17 -3.84 -16.19 2.55
C THR A 17 -5.19 -16.55 1.91
N LYS A 18 -6.30 -16.01 2.43
CA LYS A 18 -7.65 -16.31 1.91
C LYS A 18 -8.06 -15.45 0.73
N ASN A 19 -7.60 -14.20 0.66
CA ASN A 19 -8.20 -13.19 -0.20
C ASN A 19 -7.24 -12.59 -1.23
N LEU A 20 -5.91 -12.70 -1.07
CA LEU A 20 -4.98 -12.20 -2.09
C LEU A 20 -5.01 -13.08 -3.35
N LYS A 21 -5.47 -12.51 -4.46
CA LYS A 21 -5.48 -13.17 -5.78
C LYS A 21 -4.18 -12.88 -6.53
N ASP A 22 -3.87 -11.62 -6.76
CA ASP A 22 -2.69 -11.15 -7.50
C ASP A 22 -1.61 -10.53 -6.60
N GLU A 23 -0.41 -10.34 -7.16
CA GLU A 23 0.69 -9.64 -6.51
C GLU A 23 0.38 -8.15 -6.33
N VAL A 24 0.75 -7.60 -5.17
CA VAL A 24 0.60 -6.19 -4.83
C VAL A 24 2.00 -5.60 -4.62
N ASN A 25 2.34 -4.60 -5.44
CA ASN A 25 3.63 -3.93 -5.39
C ASN A 25 3.45 -2.48 -4.93
N LEU A 26 4.23 -2.08 -3.93
CA LEU A 26 4.21 -0.75 -3.34
C LEU A 26 5.53 -0.01 -3.61
N LEU A 27 5.45 1.29 -3.86
CA LEU A 27 6.62 2.18 -3.80
C LEU A 27 6.56 2.99 -2.51
N PHE A 28 7.59 2.87 -1.70
CA PHE A 28 7.78 3.67 -0.49
C PHE A 28 8.80 4.78 -0.73
N PHE A 29 8.37 6.02 -0.61
CA PHE A 29 9.23 7.19 -0.71
C PHE A 29 9.58 7.73 0.67
N THR A 30 10.87 7.84 0.94
CA THR A 30 11.44 8.26 2.23
C THR A 30 12.40 9.45 2.08
N LYS A 31 12.84 10.00 3.20
CA LYS A 31 13.88 11.03 3.30
C LYS A 31 14.84 10.69 4.43
N GLU A 32 16.12 10.98 4.24
CA GLU A 32 17.15 10.78 5.27
C GLU A 32 16.96 11.76 6.44
N ASP A 33 16.71 13.04 6.14
CA ASP A 33 16.56 14.10 7.15
C ASP A 33 15.18 14.73 7.13
N GLY A 34 14.74 15.22 8.29
CA GLY A 34 13.50 15.99 8.43
C GLY A 34 12.22 15.16 8.25
N CYS A 35 12.30 13.83 8.38
CA CYS A 35 11.14 12.95 8.29
C CYS A 35 10.93 12.16 9.58
N GLN A 36 10.06 12.68 10.46
CA GLN A 36 9.79 12.08 11.77
C GLN A 36 9.26 10.64 11.68
N TYR A 37 8.45 10.34 10.67
CA TYR A 37 7.71 9.07 10.58
C TYR A 37 8.21 8.11 9.50
N CYS A 38 9.30 8.43 8.80
CA CYS A 38 9.80 7.59 7.69
C CYS A 38 10.24 6.21 8.19
N GLY A 39 11.06 6.16 9.24
CA GLY A 39 11.52 4.87 9.80
C GLY A 39 10.38 4.00 10.33
N ASP A 40 9.40 4.63 11.00
CA ASP A 40 8.24 3.93 11.53
C ASP A 40 7.34 3.37 10.41
N THR A 41 7.17 4.13 9.32
CA THR A 41 6.41 3.70 8.14
C THR A 41 7.09 2.53 7.45
N GLU A 42 8.42 2.57 7.32
CA GLU A 42 9.20 1.48 6.74
C GLU A 42 9.13 0.20 7.60
N GLU A 43 9.15 0.32 8.93
CA GLU A 43 9.00 -0.83 9.85
C GLU A 43 7.60 -1.46 9.71
N ILE A 44 6.53 -0.65 9.61
CA ILE A 44 5.17 -1.15 9.32
C ILE A 44 5.15 -1.91 7.98
N LEU A 45 5.67 -1.32 6.90
CA LEU A 45 5.66 -1.97 5.59
C LEU A 45 6.41 -3.29 5.59
N LYS A 46 7.61 -3.34 6.20
CA LYS A 46 8.36 -4.60 6.37
C LYS A 46 7.52 -5.64 7.07
N GLU A 47 6.95 -5.30 8.22
CA GLU A 47 6.15 -6.23 9.00
C GLU A 47 4.90 -6.73 8.27
N VAL A 48 4.28 -5.91 7.41
CA VAL A 48 3.13 -6.31 6.58
C VAL A 48 3.58 -7.24 5.45
N THR A 49 4.64 -6.88 4.72
CA THR A 49 5.13 -7.67 3.57
C THR A 49 5.73 -9.01 3.98
N GLU A 50 6.18 -9.16 5.24
CA GLU A 50 6.62 -10.45 5.79
C GLU A 50 5.47 -11.44 6.02
N LEU A 51 4.21 -10.99 5.97
CA LEU A 51 3.05 -11.85 6.26
C LEU A 51 2.65 -12.72 5.05
N ASP A 52 2.90 -12.27 3.82
CA ASP A 52 2.56 -12.98 2.58
C ASP A 52 3.50 -12.56 1.43
N GLU A 53 3.95 -13.52 0.62
CA GLU A 53 4.92 -13.30 -0.47
C GLU A 53 4.37 -12.47 -1.64
N LYS A 54 3.05 -12.36 -1.76
CA LYS A 54 2.40 -11.56 -2.80
C LYS A 54 2.47 -10.06 -2.56
N VAL A 55 2.80 -9.61 -1.34
CA VAL A 55 2.83 -8.18 -1.00
C VAL A 55 4.27 -7.74 -0.88
N ASN A 56 4.69 -6.85 -1.78
CA ASN A 56 6.09 -6.41 -1.89
C ASN A 56 6.17 -4.88 -1.89
N PHE A 57 7.31 -4.34 -1.44
CA PHE A 57 7.57 -2.92 -1.53
C PHE A 57 9.03 -2.60 -1.90
N GLU A 58 9.22 -1.52 -2.63
CA GLU A 58 10.53 -0.94 -2.95
C GLU A 58 10.70 0.42 -2.30
N THR A 59 11.88 0.70 -1.77
CA THR A 59 12.18 1.99 -1.11
C THR A 59 12.96 2.92 -2.03
N HIS A 60 12.55 4.18 -2.11
CA HIS A 60 13.21 5.23 -2.86
C HIS A 60 13.35 6.52 -2.05
N LEU A 61 14.41 7.28 -2.29
CA LEU A 61 14.58 8.60 -1.71
C LEU A 61 13.74 9.64 -2.46
N LEU A 62 13.21 10.62 -1.71
CA LEU A 62 12.64 11.81 -2.34
C LEU A 62 13.72 12.55 -3.15
N GLY A 63 13.35 13.04 -4.34
CA GLY A 63 14.28 13.66 -5.29
C GLY A 63 15.01 12.67 -6.20
N SER A 64 14.79 11.37 -6.02
CA SER A 64 15.23 10.36 -6.99
C SER A 64 14.48 10.47 -8.32
N LYS A 65 15.02 9.83 -9.38
CA LYS A 65 14.35 9.73 -10.68
C LYS A 65 12.95 9.10 -10.55
N LYS A 66 12.82 8.06 -9.72
CA LYS A 66 11.54 7.38 -9.48
C LYS A 66 10.53 8.30 -8.80
N ALA A 67 10.97 9.12 -7.84
CA ALA A 67 10.09 10.11 -7.21
C ALA A 67 9.57 11.13 -8.23
N ALA A 68 10.42 11.61 -9.15
CA ALA A 68 10.01 12.52 -10.22
C ALA A 68 9.05 11.87 -11.24
N GLU A 69 9.26 10.60 -11.59
CA GLU A 69 8.41 9.81 -12.49
C GLU A 69 6.98 9.68 -11.95
N PHE A 70 6.83 9.49 -10.63
CA PHE A 70 5.54 9.36 -9.96
C PHE A 70 5.02 10.70 -9.39
N GLY A 71 5.70 11.82 -9.64
CA GLY A 71 5.28 13.14 -9.17
C GLY A 71 5.30 13.33 -7.65
N ILE A 72 6.10 12.54 -6.93
CA ILE A 72 6.14 12.53 -5.47
C ILE A 72 7.07 13.61 -4.92
N ASP A 73 6.53 14.55 -4.15
CA ASP A 73 7.24 15.69 -3.56
C ASP A 73 7.26 15.68 -2.01
N ARG A 74 6.63 14.68 -1.39
CA ARG A 74 6.47 14.53 0.06
C ARG A 74 6.89 13.13 0.52
N ALA A 75 7.31 13.04 1.77
CA ALA A 75 7.64 11.79 2.44
C ALA A 75 7.19 11.85 3.92
N PRO A 76 6.82 10.72 4.53
CA PRO A 76 6.74 9.40 3.92
C PRO A 76 5.56 9.31 2.94
N ALA A 77 5.73 8.60 1.83
CA ALA A 77 4.65 8.33 0.89
C ALA A 77 4.66 6.86 0.45
N ILE A 78 3.48 6.25 0.34
CA ILE A 78 3.29 4.87 -0.12
C ILE A 78 2.39 4.92 -1.34
N ILE A 79 2.86 4.37 -2.45
CA ILE A 79 2.15 4.38 -3.73
C ILE A 79 1.88 2.95 -4.14
N PHE A 80 0.61 2.62 -4.36
CA PHE A 80 0.22 1.30 -4.84
C PHE A 80 0.36 1.23 -6.35
N LEU A 81 0.93 0.13 -6.83
CA LEU A 81 1.02 -0.16 -8.26
C LEU A 81 -0.10 -1.13 -8.67
N ASN A 82 -0.59 -0.96 -9.89
CA ASN A 82 -1.45 -1.96 -10.54
C ASN A 82 -0.60 -3.12 -11.10
N ASN A 83 -1.26 -4.14 -11.64
CA ASN A 83 -0.60 -5.34 -12.18
C ASN A 83 0.35 -5.04 -13.36
N ASP A 84 0.21 -3.90 -14.04
CA ASP A 84 1.10 -3.43 -15.10
C ASP A 84 2.32 -2.63 -14.57
N GLY A 85 2.44 -2.51 -13.24
CA GLY A 85 3.51 -1.75 -12.58
C GLY A 85 3.34 -0.23 -12.68
N GLN A 86 2.14 0.25 -13.02
CA GLN A 86 1.80 1.67 -13.11
C GLN A 86 1.11 2.15 -11.83
N ASP A 87 1.09 3.46 -11.61
CA ASP A 87 0.38 4.07 -10.48
C ASP A 87 -1.11 3.70 -10.51
N SER A 88 -1.58 3.07 -9.43
CA SER A 88 -3.00 2.71 -9.26
C SER A 88 -3.90 3.90 -8.91
N GLY A 89 -3.31 5.01 -8.48
CA GLY A 89 -4.01 6.17 -7.91
C GLY A 89 -4.25 6.09 -6.40
N VAL A 90 -3.92 4.97 -5.74
CA VAL A 90 -4.03 4.82 -4.28
C VAL A 90 -2.71 5.22 -3.61
N HIS A 91 -2.72 6.35 -2.89
CA HIS A 91 -1.55 6.94 -2.26
C HIS A 91 -1.79 7.20 -0.78
N PHE A 92 -0.80 6.87 0.05
CA PHE A 92 -0.75 7.30 1.45
C PHE A 92 0.34 8.36 1.60
N TYR A 93 0.02 9.48 2.23
CA TYR A 93 1.00 10.51 2.62
C TYR A 93 1.01 10.63 4.15
N GLY A 94 2.08 10.15 4.78
CA GLY A 94 2.17 10.02 6.22
C GLY A 94 2.30 8.55 6.66
N ILE A 95 2.24 8.34 7.97
CA ILE A 95 2.33 7.00 8.57
C ILE A 95 0.96 6.31 8.54
N PRO A 96 0.84 5.09 7.99
CA PRO A 96 -0.40 4.32 7.97
C PRO A 96 -0.60 3.63 9.32
N SER A 97 -0.90 4.40 10.37
CA SER A 97 -1.09 3.91 11.75
C SER A 97 -2.48 4.24 12.28
N GLY A 98 -2.92 3.53 13.32
CA GLY A 98 -4.27 3.70 13.86
C GLY A 98 -5.32 3.28 12.83
N TYR A 99 -6.33 4.12 12.59
CA TYR A 99 -7.39 3.80 11.62
C TYR A 99 -6.87 3.62 10.19
N GLU A 100 -5.84 4.37 9.80
CA GLU A 100 -5.21 4.28 8.48
C GLU A 100 -4.49 2.95 8.25
N PHE A 101 -4.13 2.23 9.32
CA PHE A 101 -3.52 0.92 9.19
C PHE A 101 -4.52 -0.10 8.61
N THR A 102 -5.79 -0.04 9.04
CA THR A 102 -6.83 -0.89 8.46
C THR A 102 -7.04 -0.55 6.98
N SER A 103 -7.05 0.73 6.60
CA SER A 103 -7.14 1.15 5.20
C SER A 103 -6.00 0.61 4.36
N LEU A 104 -4.76 0.62 4.86
CA LEU A 104 -3.62 0.01 4.17
C LEU A 104 -3.87 -1.48 3.86
N ILE A 105 -4.39 -2.24 4.83
CA ILE A 105 -4.68 -3.67 4.64
C ILE A 105 -5.84 -3.89 3.66
N GLU A 106 -6.88 -3.07 3.74
CA GLU A 106 -8.03 -3.13 2.81
C GLU A 106 -7.61 -2.80 1.38
N ASP A 107 -6.80 -1.75 1.18
CA ASP A 107 -6.30 -1.35 -0.14
C ASP A 107 -5.38 -2.41 -0.74
N ILE A 108 -4.57 -3.10 0.07
CA ILE A 108 -3.78 -4.26 -0.39
C ILE A 108 -4.71 -5.35 -0.93
N LEU A 109 -5.79 -5.68 -0.19
CA LEU A 109 -6.76 -6.69 -0.62
C LEU A 109 -7.54 -6.25 -1.86
N ASP A 110 -7.90 -4.98 -1.95
CA ASP A 110 -8.60 -4.41 -3.10
C ASP A 110 -7.74 -4.46 -4.35
N ILE A 111 -6.49 -3.97 -4.28
CA ILE A 111 -5.58 -3.96 -5.44
C ILE A 111 -5.22 -5.38 -5.89
N SER A 112 -5.14 -6.33 -4.96
CA SER A 112 -4.91 -7.75 -5.28
C SER A 112 -6.08 -8.41 -6.00
N ASP A 113 -7.29 -7.86 -5.91
CA ASP A 113 -8.51 -8.42 -6.49
C ASP A 113 -9.18 -7.43 -7.45
N GLN A 114 -8.80 -7.47 -8.72
CA GLN A 114 -9.35 -6.59 -9.76
C GLN A 114 -10.87 -6.73 -9.96
N GLU A 115 -11.48 -7.84 -9.53
CA GLU A 115 -12.95 -8.02 -9.59
C GLU A 115 -13.67 -7.29 -8.45
N ARG A 116 -12.95 -6.95 -7.37
CA ARG A 116 -13.48 -6.22 -6.22
C ARG A 116 -13.58 -4.71 -6.49
N ILE A 117 -12.77 -4.19 -7.41
CA ILE A 117 -12.71 -2.78 -7.80
C ILE A 117 -13.28 -2.56 -9.22
N ASP A 118 -14.50 -3.04 -9.51
CA ASP A 118 -15.21 -2.62 -10.73
C ASP A 118 -16.44 -1.74 -10.44
N LEU A 119 -16.22 -0.75 -9.56
CA LEU A 119 -17.21 0.30 -9.30
C LEU A 119 -17.46 1.19 -10.53
N ALA A 120 -16.48 1.30 -11.43
CA ALA A 120 -16.57 2.15 -12.60
C ALA A 120 -17.60 1.61 -13.60
N ASP A 121 -17.62 0.30 -13.84
CA ASP A 121 -18.64 -0.30 -14.71
C ASP A 121 -20.00 -0.38 -14.02
N ASP A 122 -20.05 -0.58 -12.70
CA ASP A 122 -21.29 -0.47 -11.93
C ASP A 122 -21.92 0.94 -12.00
N ILE A 123 -21.13 2.01 -11.86
CA ILE A 123 -21.63 3.40 -11.95
C ILE A 123 -22.09 3.74 -13.38
N LYS A 124 -21.42 3.22 -14.42
CA LYS A 124 -21.88 3.40 -15.80
C LYS A 124 -23.24 2.74 -16.00
N ASN A 125 -23.47 1.56 -15.41
CA ASN A 125 -24.72 0.82 -15.53
C ASN A 125 -25.89 1.44 -14.73
N LEU A 126 -25.61 2.25 -13.70
CA LEU A 126 -26.65 2.96 -12.93
C LEU A 126 -27.25 4.18 -13.65
N ASN A 127 -26.55 4.75 -14.64
CA ASN A 127 -27.00 5.96 -15.35
C ASN A 127 -27.76 5.69 -16.66
N TYR A 128 -28.07 4.42 -16.97
CA TYR A 128 -28.80 4.01 -18.18
C TYR A 128 -30.10 3.23 -17.89
N SER A 129 -30.64 3.32 -16.67
CA SER A 129 -31.98 2.77 -16.33
C SER A 129 -33.02 3.87 -16.11
#